data_AF-A0ABD2P7J9-F1
#
_entry.id   AF-A0ABD2P7J9-F1
#
_cell.length_a   1.000
_cell.length_b   1.000
_cell.length_c   1.000
_cell.angle_alpha   90.00
_cell.angle_beta   90.00
_cell.angle_gamma   90.00
#
_symmetry.space_group_name_H-M   'P 1'
#
loop_
_entity.id
_entity.type
_entity.pdbx_description
1 polymer ?
#
loop_
_entity_poly.entity_id
_entity_poly.type
_entity_poly.pdbx_seq_one_letter_code
_entity_poly.pdbx_strand_id
1 'polypeptide(L)'
;MSLSTPIYDLTAFQNVYEPREDTFFLLDVLESEIAYLKYFNPLFVLEIGSGSGVVITSLSFIFHNKCVYFATDINPEACVATLNTARINKSTLEILNTDLDNGFKGGIFDLLLFNPLMW
;
A
#
# COMPACT_ATOMS: atom_id res chain seq x y z
N MET A 1 -10.95 -9.90 -13.15
CA MET A 1 -9.64 -9.21 -13.27
C MET A 1 -8.85 -9.69 -12.09
N SER A 2 -7.66 -10.24 -12.31
CA SER A 2 -6.81 -10.65 -11.19
C SER A 2 -5.97 -9.48 -10.70
N LEU A 3 -5.74 -9.39 -9.40
CA LEU A 3 -4.86 -8.39 -8.80
C LEU A 3 -3.42 -8.85 -9.00
N SER A 4 -2.72 -8.24 -9.96
CA SER A 4 -1.33 -8.58 -10.23
C SER A 4 -0.42 -8.05 -9.13
N THR A 5 0.49 -8.88 -8.63
CA THR A 5 1.57 -8.43 -7.76
C THR A 5 2.48 -7.44 -8.52
N PRO A 6 2.70 -6.23 -8.00
CA PRO A 6 3.59 -5.25 -8.59
C PRO A 6 5.04 -5.74 -8.59
N ILE A 7 5.83 -5.21 -9.52
CA ILE A 7 7.27 -5.44 -9.55
C ILE A 7 7.91 -4.66 -8.40
N TYR A 8 8.68 -5.32 -7.54
CA TYR A 8 9.42 -4.68 -6.46
C TYR A 8 10.89 -5.12 -6.49
N ASP A 9 11.78 -4.26 -6.00
CA ASP A 9 13.20 -4.54 -5.83
C ASP A 9 13.65 -4.03 -4.45
N LEU A 10 13.97 -4.99 -3.56
CA LEU A 10 14.43 -4.74 -2.19
C LEU A 10 15.93 -4.99 -2.02
N THR A 11 16.68 -5.20 -3.09
CA THR A 11 18.13 -5.49 -3.00
C THR A 11 18.91 -4.38 -2.28
N ALA A 12 18.47 -3.13 -2.42
CA ALA A 12 19.03 -1.96 -1.76
C ALA A 12 18.39 -1.64 -0.40
N PHE A 13 17.39 -2.42 0.05
CA PHE A 13 16.53 -2.10 1.21
C PHE A 13 16.54 -3.23 2.25
N GLN A 14 17.65 -3.37 2.98
CA GLN A 14 17.89 -4.56 3.82
C GLN A 14 17.03 -4.63 5.09
N ASN A 15 16.57 -3.49 5.62
CA ASN A 15 15.71 -3.46 6.81
C ASN A 15 14.23 -3.32 6.47
N VAL A 16 13.84 -3.55 5.22
CA VAL A 16 12.45 -3.52 4.77
C VAL A 16 11.88 -4.93 4.79
N TYR A 17 10.65 -5.07 5.30
CA TYR A 17 9.95 -6.34 5.32
C TYR A 17 9.69 -6.81 3.88
N GLU A 18 10.22 -7.98 3.55
CA GLU A 18 9.99 -8.62 2.27
C GLU A 18 8.56 -9.18 2.21
N PRO A 19 7.81 -8.98 1.11
CA PRO A 19 6.50 -9.60 0.91
C PRO A 19 6.53 -11.11 1.18
N ARG A 20 5.64 -11.57 2.05
CA ARG A 20 5.51 -12.99 2.44
C ARG A 20 4.04 -13.42 2.43
N GLU A 21 3.78 -14.61 2.96
CA GLU A 21 2.45 -15.24 2.97
C GLU A 21 1.34 -14.32 3.49
N ASP A 22 1.60 -13.54 4.53
CA ASP A 22 0.68 -12.53 5.07
C ASP A 22 0.37 -11.42 4.07
N THR A 23 1.38 -10.94 3.35
CA THR A 23 1.22 -9.93 2.30
C THR A 23 0.37 -10.48 1.14
N PHE A 24 0.66 -11.69 0.68
CA PHE A 24 -0.10 -12.31 -0.41
C PHE A 24 -1.52 -12.67 0.00
N PHE A 25 -1.74 -13.11 1.23
CA PHE A 25 -3.08 -13.33 1.77
C PHE A 25 -3.90 -12.04 1.75
N LEU A 26 -3.32 -10.90 2.14
CA LEU A 26 -4.01 -9.61 2.05
C LEU A 26 -4.32 -9.21 0.60
N LEU A 27 -3.42 -9.49 -0.35
CA LEU A 27 -3.70 -9.28 -1.78
C LEU A 27 -4.85 -10.14 -2.28
N ASP A 28 -4.92 -11.41 -1.89
CA ASP A 28 -6.00 -12.33 -2.25
C ASP A 28 -7.35 -11.85 -1.67
N VAL A 29 -7.35 -11.34 -0.44
CA VAL A 29 -8.55 -10.73 0.17
C VAL A 29 -8.97 -9.50 -0.62
N LEU A 30 -8.06 -8.58 -0.93
CA LEU A 30 -8.35 -7.40 -1.74
C LEU A 30 -8.88 -7.76 -3.13
N GLU A 31 -8.31 -8.80 -3.75
CA GLU A 31 -8.75 -9.33 -5.03
C GLU A 31 -10.19 -9.85 -4.97
N SER A 32 -10.53 -10.61 -3.92
CA SER A 32 -11.88 -11.14 -3.72
C SER A 32 -12.91 -10.03 -3.50
N GLU A 33 -12.49 -8.89 -2.93
CA GLU A 33 -13.35 -7.75 -2.61
C GLU A 33 -13.41 -6.68 -3.72
N ILE A 34 -12.74 -6.87 -4.87
CA ILE A 34 -12.69 -5.87 -5.97
C ILE A 34 -14.09 -5.36 -6.36
N ALA A 35 -15.10 -6.24 -6.40
CA ALA A 35 -16.45 -5.83 -6.76
C ALA A 35 -17.07 -4.87 -5.73
N TYR A 36 -16.90 -5.17 -4.44
CA TYR A 36 -17.34 -4.31 -3.35
C TYR A 36 -16.55 -3.00 -3.35
N LEU A 37 -15.22 -3.05 -3.44
CA LEU A 37 -14.39 -1.85 -3.40
C LEU A 37 -14.69 -0.91 -4.58
N LYS A 38 -15.02 -1.44 -5.77
CA LYS A 38 -15.50 -0.65 -6.92
C LYS A 38 -16.87 -0.01 -6.70
N TYR A 39 -17.76 -0.68 -5.99
CA TYR A 39 -19.06 -0.12 -5.59
C TYR A 39 -18.90 0.95 -4.50
N PHE A 40 -18.04 0.70 -3.51
CA PHE A 40 -17.70 1.63 -2.43
C PHE A 40 -17.03 2.90 -2.97
N ASN A 41 -16.19 2.78 -4.00
CA ASN A 41 -15.55 3.88 -4.73
C ASN A 41 -14.85 4.88 -3.79
N PRO A 42 -13.82 4.44 -3.03
CA PRO A 42 -13.07 5.31 -2.12
C PRO A 42 -12.38 6.43 -2.90
N LEU A 43 -12.15 7.58 -2.28
CA LEU A 43 -11.37 8.69 -2.84
C LEU A 43 -10.00 8.79 -2.19
N PHE A 44 -9.94 8.60 -0.87
CA PHE A 44 -8.71 8.67 -0.08
C PHE A 44 -8.42 7.31 0.56
N VAL A 45 -7.29 6.71 0.19
CA VAL A 45 -6.84 5.42 0.73
C VAL A 45 -5.56 5.61 1.51
N LEU A 46 -5.45 5.00 2.68
CA LEU A 46 -4.20 4.93 3.45
C LEU A 46 -3.77 3.47 3.64
N GLU A 47 -2.50 3.18 3.38
CA GLU A 47 -1.81 2.03 3.96
C GLU A 47 -0.90 2.48 5.13
N ILE A 48 -1.07 1.83 6.28
CA ILE A 48 -0.19 1.98 7.44
C ILE A 48 0.83 0.84 7.44
N GLY A 49 2.11 1.16 7.62
CA GLY A 49 3.20 0.18 7.62
C GLY A 49 3.43 -0.40 6.23
N SER A 50 3.67 0.45 5.24
CA SER A 50 3.70 0.02 3.83
C SER A 50 4.85 -0.91 3.46
N GLY A 51 5.94 -0.94 4.23
CA GLY A 51 7.07 -1.84 4.00
C GLY A 51 7.63 -1.71 2.57
N SER A 52 7.46 -2.78 1.80
CA SER A 52 7.86 -2.85 0.38
C SER A 52 6.97 -2.02 -0.57
N GLY A 53 5.79 -1.60 -0.12
CA GLY A 53 4.79 -0.87 -0.90
C GLY A 53 3.96 -1.74 -1.85
N VAL A 54 4.07 -3.07 -1.75
CA VAL A 54 3.38 -4.01 -2.66
C VAL A 54 1.87 -3.88 -2.54
N VAL A 55 1.30 -3.79 -1.35
CA VAL A 55 -0.16 -3.80 -1.16
C VAL A 55 -0.81 -2.53 -1.69
N ILE A 56 -0.36 -1.34 -1.26
CA ILE A 56 -0.92 -0.08 -1.79
C ILE A 56 -0.67 0.08 -3.31
N THR A 57 0.47 -0.39 -3.82
CA THR A 57 0.74 -0.35 -5.26
C THR A 57 -0.19 -1.30 -6.02
N SER A 58 -0.43 -2.51 -5.54
CA SER A 58 -1.44 -3.42 -6.12
C SER A 58 -2.82 -2.78 -6.15
N LEU A 59 -3.24 -2.17 -5.04
CA LEU A 59 -4.55 -1.51 -4.96
C LEU A 59 -4.68 -0.37 -5.98
N SER A 60 -3.58 0.33 -6.26
CA SER A 60 -3.57 1.39 -7.28
C SER A 60 -3.91 0.90 -8.70
N PHE A 61 -3.75 -0.39 -8.98
CA PHE A 61 -4.16 -0.99 -10.25
C PHE A 61 -5.67 -1.15 -10.38
N ILE A 62 -6.42 -1.16 -9.27
CA ILE A 62 -7.88 -1.32 -9.29
C ILE A 62 -8.56 0.01 -9.66
N PHE A 63 -8.13 1.12 -9.06
CA PHE A 63 -8.80 2.42 -9.21
C PHE A 63 -8.02 3.43 -10.05
N HIS A 64 -6.74 3.16 -10.34
CA HIS A 64 -5.87 4.07 -11.09
C HIS A 64 -5.96 5.50 -10.54
N ASN A 65 -6.21 6.49 -11.39
CA ASN A 65 -6.23 7.91 -11.04
C ASN A 65 -7.55 8.38 -10.41
N LYS A 66 -8.45 7.46 -10.01
CA LYS A 66 -9.72 7.82 -9.34
C LYS A 66 -9.58 7.97 -7.82
N CYS A 67 -8.47 7.49 -7.25
CA CYS A 67 -8.17 7.59 -5.84
C CYS A 67 -6.84 8.31 -5.64
N VAL A 68 -6.66 8.88 -4.46
CA VAL A 68 -5.37 9.31 -3.93
C VAL A 68 -4.93 8.27 -2.92
N TYR A 69 -3.74 7.73 -3.12
CA TYR A 69 -3.18 6.67 -2.29
C TYR A 69 -2.10 7.24 -1.41
N PHE A 70 -2.24 7.01 -0.11
CA PHE A 70 -1.28 7.39 0.91
C PHE A 70 -0.64 6.14 1.48
N ALA A 71 0.65 6.22 1.77
CA ALA A 71 1.39 5.20 2.45
C ALA A 71 2.19 5.81 3.59
N THR A 72 2.18 5.15 4.74
CA THR A 72 2.98 5.53 5.89
C THR A 72 3.84 4.37 6.34
N ASP A 73 5.04 4.69 6.80
CA ASP A 73 5.88 3.72 7.51
C ASP A 73 6.76 4.47 8.52
N ILE A 74 7.03 3.83 9.66
CA ILE A 74 7.94 4.36 10.67
C ILE A 74 9.40 4.20 10.21
N ASN A 75 9.69 3.18 9.40
CA ASN A 75 11.00 2.97 8.81
C ASN A 75 11.17 3.86 7.56
N PRO A 76 12.10 4.83 7.57
CA PRO A 76 12.33 5.68 6.39
C PRO A 76 12.82 4.88 5.17
N GLU A 77 13.52 3.76 5.37
CA GLU A 77 13.94 2.88 4.27
C GLU A 77 12.74 2.23 3.57
N ALA A 78 11.69 1.87 4.32
CA ALA A 78 10.44 1.35 3.79
C ALA A 78 9.68 2.40 2.98
N CYS A 79 9.67 3.66 3.41
CA CYS A 79 9.11 4.75 2.61
C CYS A 79 9.81 4.88 1.24
N VAL A 80 11.14 4.77 1.21
CA VAL A 80 11.91 4.82 -0.04
C VAL A 80 11.67 3.57 -0.89
N ALA A 81 11.59 2.39 -0.28
CA ALA A 81 11.26 1.15 -0.97
C ALA A 81 9.85 1.20 -1.60
N THR A 82 8.87 1.67 -0.85
CA THR A 82 7.49 1.91 -1.32
C THR A 82 7.47 2.86 -2.50
N LEU A 83 8.22 3.96 -2.44
CA LEU A 83 8.36 4.90 -3.56
C LEU A 83 9.01 4.24 -4.79
N ASN A 84 10.01 3.40 -4.59
CA ASN A 84 10.68 2.66 -5.67
C ASN A 84 9.69 1.70 -6.36
N THR A 85 8.97 0.89 -5.57
CA THR A 85 7.92 -0.02 -6.06
C THR A 85 6.87 0.75 -6.86
N ALA A 86 6.34 1.86 -6.35
CA ALA A 86 5.37 2.67 -7.06
C ALA A 86 5.91 3.19 -8.41
N ARG A 87 7.15 3.70 -8.43
CA ARG A 87 7.81 4.22 -9.64
C ARG A 87 8.00 3.15 -10.71
N ILE A 88 8.48 1.97 -10.34
CA ILE A 88 8.68 0.85 -11.27
C ILE A 88 7.36 0.46 -11.93
N ASN A 89 6.25 0.53 -11.17
CA ASN A 89 4.91 0.15 -11.64
C ASN A 89 4.11 1.33 -12.22
N LYS A 90 4.70 2.53 -12.32
CA LYS A 90 4.04 3.75 -12.83
C LYS A 90 2.79 4.14 -12.04
N SER A 91 2.79 3.88 -10.74
CA SER A 91 1.76 4.30 -9.80
C SER A 91 2.15 5.60 -9.11
N THR A 92 1.15 6.42 -8.78
CA THR A 92 1.34 7.68 -8.04
C THR A 92 0.81 7.51 -6.62
N LEU A 93 1.70 7.62 -5.64
CA LEU A 93 1.40 7.51 -4.21
C LEU A 93 1.98 8.71 -3.47
N GLU A 94 1.28 9.16 -2.43
CA GLU A 94 1.79 10.09 -1.43
C GLU A 94 2.38 9.29 -0.26
N ILE A 95 3.62 9.58 0.12
CA ILE A 95 4.35 8.76 1.10
C ILE A 95 4.83 9.65 2.24
N LEU A 96 4.55 9.23 3.47
CA LEU A 96 4.93 9.96 4.68
C LEU A 96 5.63 9.04 5.68
N ASN A 97 6.87 9.38 6.04
CA ASN A 97 7.55 8.71 7.15
C ASN A 97 6.99 9.24 8.47
N THR A 98 6.25 8.40 9.18
CA THR A 98 5.59 8.77 10.44
C THR A 98 5.23 7.52 11.25
N ASP A 99 4.89 7.73 12.52
CA ASP A 99 4.33 6.68 13.37
C ASP A 99 2.81 6.61 13.14
N LEU A 100 2.34 5.46 12.67
CA LEU A 100 0.93 5.22 12.28
C LEU A 100 0.40 6.30 11.33
N ASP A 101 -0.68 7.00 11.72
CA ASP A 101 -1.34 8.06 10.93
C ASP A 101 -1.12 9.47 11.49
N ASN A 102 -0.12 9.66 12.37
CA ASN A 102 0.10 10.90 13.12
C ASN A 102 0.26 12.17 12.26
N GLY A 103 0.58 12.03 10.97
CA GLY A 103 0.68 13.14 10.01
C GLY A 103 -0.63 13.60 9.39
N PHE A 104 -1.74 12.94 9.68
CA PHE A 104 -3.04 13.19 9.06
C PHE A 104 -4.08 13.67 10.07
N LYS A 105 -5.12 14.33 9.55
CA LYS A 105 -6.32 14.61 10.35
C LYS A 105 -7.18 13.36 10.37
N GLY A 106 -7.79 13.05 11.52
CA GLY A 106 -8.71 11.93 11.63
C GLY A 106 -9.93 12.08 10.71
N GLY A 107 -10.42 10.96 10.18
CA GLY A 107 -11.66 10.89 9.38
C GLY A 107 -11.53 11.36 7.93
N ILE A 108 -10.32 11.43 7.37
CA ILE A 108 -10.11 11.82 5.96
C ILE A 108 -10.01 10.65 4.98
N PHE A 109 -9.77 9.43 5.48
CA PHE A 109 -9.57 8.24 4.65
C PHE A 109 -10.87 7.43 4.58
N ASP A 110 -11.24 7.04 3.37
CA ASP A 110 -12.41 6.20 3.10
C ASP A 110 -12.07 4.71 3.28
N LEU A 111 -10.82 4.34 2.97
CA LEU A 111 -10.30 2.98 3.10
C LEU A 111 -8.93 3.03 3.79
N LEU A 112 -8.78 2.20 4.82
CA LEU A 112 -7.54 2.03 5.55
C LEU A 112 -7.10 0.58 5.46
N LEU A 113 -5.85 0.37 5.08
CA LEU A 113 -5.17 -0.91 5.04
C LEU A 113 -4.09 -0.93 6.11
N PHE A 114 -4.01 -2.03 6.86
CA PHE A 114 -2.92 -2.23 7.80
C PHE A 114 -2.64 -3.73 7.90
N ASN A 115 -1.45 -4.14 7.45
CA ASN A 115 -0.92 -5.48 7.68
C ASN A 115 0.13 -5.41 8.81
N PRO A 116 -0.29 -5.36 10.09
CA PRO A 116 0.67 -5.26 11.19
C PRO A 116 1.52 -6.53 11.25
N LEU A 117 2.81 -6.37 11.61
CA LEU A 117 3.67 -7.50 11.91
C LEU A 117 3.08 -8.30 13.08
N MET A 118 2.77 -9.57 12.85
CA MET A 118 2.44 -10.52 13.90
C MET A 118 3.75 -11.14 14.41
N TRP A 119 4.15 -10.79 15.62
CA TRP A 119 5.27 -11.42 16.35
C TRP A 119 4.80 -12.70 17.06
#